data_AF-A0A2X3F7U3-F1
#
_entry.id   AF-A0A2X3F7U3-F1
#
_cell.length_a   1.000
_cell.length_b   1.000
_cell.length_c   1.000
_cell.angle_alpha   90.00
_cell.angle_beta   90.00
_cell.angle_gamma   90.00
#
_symmetry.space_group_name_H-M   'P 1'
#
loop_
_entity.id
_entity.type
_entity.pdbx_description
1 polymer ?
#
loop_
_entity_poly.entity_id
_entity_poly.type
_entity_poly.pdbx_seq_one_letter_code
_entity_poly.pdbx_strand_id
1 'polypeptide(L)' 'MLWVELPEQVDMVCVAKQLCRLKIQVAPGSLFSAAGKYRNCVRINCALPPTEKHKAVMVKLGEAVKVAME' A
#
# COMPACT_ATOMS: atom_id res chain seq x y z
N MET A 1 -9.92 5.31 8.98
CA MET A 1 -8.96 4.41 8.29
C MET A 1 -9.66 3.77 7.11
N LEU A 2 -8.97 3.56 6.01
CA LEU A 2 -9.50 2.94 4.81
C LEU A 2 -8.79 1.61 4.55
N TRP A 3 -9.55 0.58 4.20
CA TRP A 3 -9.03 -0.69 3.71
C TRP A 3 -9.27 -0.75 2.21
N VAL A 4 -8.22 -1.02 1.43
CA VAL A 4 -8.30 -1.07 -0.02
C VAL A 4 -7.85 -2.46 -0.47
N GLU A 5 -8.71 -3.10 -1.24
CA GLU A 5 -8.41 -4.35 -1.93
C GLU A 5 -8.00 -4.03 -3.38
N LEU A 6 -6.86 -4.57 -3.79
CA LEU A 6 -6.31 -4.42 -5.15
C LEU A 6 -6.56 -5.72 -5.94
N PRO A 7 -6.34 -5.74 -7.27
CA PRO A 7 -6.40 -6.98 -8.04
C PRO A 7 -5.53 -8.09 -7.43
N GLU A 8 -6.00 -9.34 -7.52
CA GLU A 8 -5.36 -10.48 -6.83
C GLU A 8 -3.89 -10.70 -7.19
N GLN A 9 -3.47 -10.30 -8.40
CA GLN A 9 -2.08 -10.39 -8.83
C GLN A 9 -1.11 -9.49 -8.05
N VAL A 10 -1.61 -8.47 -7.34
CA VAL A 10 -0.76 -7.52 -6.62
C VAL A 10 -0.29 -8.13 -5.30
N ASP A 11 1.03 -8.26 -5.13
CA ASP A 11 1.64 -8.58 -3.84
C ASP A 11 2.01 -7.30 -3.08
N MET A 12 1.16 -6.86 -2.15
CA MET A 12 1.40 -5.64 -1.37
C MET A 12 2.58 -5.76 -0.40
N VAL A 13 3.06 -6.96 -0.07
CA VAL A 13 4.30 -7.12 0.70
C VAL A 13 5.50 -6.71 -0.15
N CYS A 14 5.52 -7.10 -1.42
CA CYS A 14 6.55 -6.72 -2.37
C CYS A 14 6.51 -5.22 -2.67
N VAL A 15 5.33 -4.66 -2.94
CA VAL A 15 5.13 -3.21 -3.13
C VAL A 15 5.60 -2.42 -1.91
N ALA A 16 5.21 -2.85 -0.70
CA ALA A 16 5.63 -2.18 0.54
C ALA A 16 7.15 -2.18 0.72
N LYS A 17 7.84 -3.28 0.38
CA LYS A 17 9.31 -3.36 0.43
C LYS A 17 9.98 -2.42 -0.58
N GLN A 18 9.42 -2.25 -1.77
CA GLN A 18 9.92 -1.30 -2.77
C GLN A 18 9.76 0.14 -2.29
N LEU A 19 8.56 0.49 -1.83
CA LEU A 19 8.25 1.83 -1.31
C LEU A 19 9.07 2.21 -0.07
N CYS A 20 9.44 1.23 0.76
CA CYS A 20 10.30 1.45 1.92
C CYS A 20 11.67 2.07 1.52
N ARG A 21 12.20 1.70 0.34
CA ARG A 21 13.45 2.28 -0.21
C ARG A 21 13.30 3.77 -0.54
N LEU A 22 12.08 4.21 -0.82
CA LEU A 22 11.71 5.61 -1.06
C LEU A 22 11.31 6.35 0.23
N LYS A 23 11.54 5.75 1.41
CA LYS A 23 11.09 6.25 2.72
C LYS A 23 9.57 6.39 2.83
N ILE A 24 8.82 5.59 2.06
CA ILE A 24 7.37 5.49 2.12
C ILE A 24 7.01 4.18 2.84
N GLN A 25 6.30 4.30 3.97
CA GLN A 25 5.81 3.15 4.71
C GLN A 25 4.32 2.98 4.46
N VAL A 26 3.94 1.78 4.05
CA VAL A 26 2.54 1.36 3.89
C VAL A 26 2.33 0.09 4.70
N ALA A 27 1.10 -0.09 5.19
CA ALA A 27 0.74 -1.28 5.97
C ALA A 27 0.03 -2.30 5.04
N PRO A 28 0.74 -3.33 4.54
CA PRO A 28 0.12 -4.37 3.72
C PRO A 28 -0.89 -5.16 4.56
N GLY A 29 -1.93 -5.70 3.92
CA GLY A 29 -3.00 -6.42 4.58
C GLY A 29 -2.54 -7.67 5.32
N SER A 30 -1.49 -8.32 4.82
CA SER A 30 -0.85 -9.48 5.46
C SER A 30 -0.31 -9.20 6.86
N LEU A 31 0.03 -7.94 7.19
CA LEU A 31 0.44 -7.54 8.54
C LEU A 31 -0.69 -7.78 9.57
N PHE A 32 -1.94 -7.81 9.12
CA PHE A 32 -3.14 -7.98 9.95
C PHE A 32 -3.71 -9.40 9.88
N SER A 33 -2.96 -10.36 9.35
CA SER A 33 -3.36 -11.76 9.26
C SER A 33 -2.26 -12.70 9.73
N ALA A 34 -2.53 -13.47 10.79
CA ALA A 34 -1.60 -14.49 11.29
C ALA A 34 -1.32 -15.59 10.25
N ALA A 35 -2.25 -15.83 9.32
CA ALA A 35 -2.10 -16.80 8.23
C ALA A 35 -1.59 -16.17 6.91
N GLY A 36 -1.22 -14.88 6.92
CA GLY A 36 -0.73 -14.19 5.72
C GLY A 36 -1.79 -13.91 4.65
N LYS A 37 -3.08 -13.91 5.00
CA LYS A 37 -4.19 -13.54 4.09
C LYS A 37 -4.13 -12.05 3.70
N TYR A 38 -4.95 -11.65 2.72
CA TYR A 38 -5.07 -10.26 2.26
C TYR A 38 -3.77 -9.70 1.68
N ARG A 39 -3.10 -10.52 0.87
CA ARG A 39 -1.80 -10.20 0.28
C ARG A 39 -1.88 -9.07 -0.76
N ASN A 40 -3.05 -8.88 -1.36
CA ASN A 40 -3.42 -7.81 -2.28
C ASN A 40 -4.07 -6.59 -1.60
N CYS A 41 -4.14 -6.55 -0.26
CA CYS A 41 -4.79 -5.45 0.44
C CYS A 41 -3.77 -4.47 1.05
N VAL A 42 -4.21 -3.24 1.27
CA VAL A 42 -3.45 -2.20 1.96
C VAL A 42 -4.33 -1.38 2.89
N ARG A 43 -3.80 -1.03 4.06
CA ARG A 43 -4.47 -0.16 5.03
C ARG A 43 -3.93 1.27 4.93
N ILE A 44 -4.81 2.22 4.68
CA ILE A 44 -4.48 3.65 4.53
C ILE A 44 -5.03 4.43 5.73
N ASN A 45 -4.16 5.22 6.37
CA ASN A 45 -4.57 6.11 7.44
C ASN A 45 -5.06 7.44 6.86
N CYS A 46 -6.30 7.80 7.19
CA CYS A 46 -6.95 9.07 6.79
C CYS A 46 -7.44 9.86 8.01
N ALA A 47 -6.87 9.62 9.20
CA ALA A 47 -7.28 10.31 10.43
C ALA A 47 -6.82 11.78 10.49
N LEU A 48 -5.80 12.13 9.70
CA LEU A 48 -5.28 13.49 9.57
C LEU A 48 -5.63 14.06 8.19
N PRO A 49 -5.83 15.39 8.07
CA PRO A 49 -6.04 16.02 6.78
C PRO A 49 -4.90 15.70 5.79
N PRO A 50 -5.21 15.41 4.52
CA PRO A 50 -4.19 15.18 3.52
C PRO A 50 -3.39 16.47 3.29
N THR A 51 -2.07 16.34 3.30
CA THR A 51 -1.14 17.41 2.94
C THR A 51 -0.63 17.15 1.53
N GLU A 52 0.05 18.11 0.92
CA GLU A 52 0.69 17.91 -0.38
C GLU A 52 1.69 16.74 -0.37
N LYS A 53 2.37 16.51 0.77
CA LYS A 53 3.22 15.34 0.96
C LYS A 53 2.42 14.03 0.91
N HIS A 54 1.26 13.98 1.58
CA HIS A 54 0.39 12.79 1.55
C HIS A 54 -0.11 12.51 0.12
N LYS A 55 -0.48 13.55 -0.63
CA LYS A 55 -0.90 13.42 -2.04
C LYS A 55 0.24 12.87 -2.91
N ALA A 56 1.45 13.42 -2.80
CA ALA A 56 2.60 12.94 -3.56
C ALA A 56 2.94 11.47 -3.25
N VAL A 57 2.86 11.07 -1.97
CA VAL A 57 3.04 9.67 -1.57
C VAL A 57 1.95 8.77 -2.15
N MET A 58 0.70 9.23 -2.18
CA MET A 58 -0.41 8.47 -2.78
C MET A 58 -0.20 8.22 -4.27
N VAL A 59 0.31 9.21 -5.01
CA VAL A 59 0.68 9.04 -6.42
C VAL A 59 1.77 7.97 -6.57
N LYS A 60 2.82 8.01 -5.74
CA LYS A 60 3.89 7.00 -5.76
C LYS A 60 3.42 5.60 -5.40
N LEU A 61 2.46 5.47 -4.47
CA LEU A 61 1.81 4.19 -4.18
C LEU A 61 1.05 3.68 -5.41
N GLY A 62 0.27 4.54 -6.07
CA GLY A 62 -0.47 4.19 -7.29
C GLY A 62 0.43 3.74 -8.43
N GLU A 63 1.55 4.44 -8.67
CA GLU A 63 2.57 4.05 -9.65
C GLU A 63 3.17 2.67 -9.33
N ALA A 64 3.53 2.42 -8.07
CA ALA A 64 4.10 1.14 -7.66
C ALA A 64 3.10 -0.02 -7.79
N VAL A 65 1.82 0.22 -7.47
CA VAL A 65 0.74 -0.76 -7.66
C VAL A 65 0.55 -1.05 -9.15
N LYS A 66 0.56 -0.02 -10.01
CA LYS A 66 0.43 -0.21 -11.46
C LYS A 66 1.56 -1.11 -12.02
N VAL A 67 2.80 -0.86 -11.62
CA VAL A 67 3.95 -1.70 -11.99
C VAL A 67 3.78 -3.14 -11.47
N ALA A 68 3.19 -3.32 -10.30
CA ALA A 68 2.93 -4.66 -9.74
C ALA A 68 1.74 -5.39 -10.40
N MET A 69 0.96 -4.70 -11.25
CA MET A 69 -0.11 -5.31 -12.03
C MET A 69 0.34 -5.76 -13.43
N GLU A 70 1.48 -5.25 -13.91
CA GLU A 70 2.13 -5.61 -15.18
C GLU A 70 3.04 -6.83 -14.99
#